data_AF-A0A5C9CV97-F1
#
_entry.id   AF-A0A5C9CV97-F1
#
_cell.length_a   1.000
_cell.length_b   1.000
_cell.length_c   1.000
_cell.angle_alpha   90.00
_cell.angle_beta   90.00
_cell.angle_gamma   90.00
#
_symmetry.space_group_name_H-M   'P 1'
#
loop_
_entity.id
_entity.type
_entity.pdbx_description
1 polymer ?
#
loop_
_entity_poly.entity_id
_entity_poly.type
_entity_poly.pdbx_seq_one_letter_code
_entity_poly.pdbx_strand_id
1 'polypeptide(L)'
;MSALAHNPYGLHKRDIASNINFFMNVPVTPEGGLTFEDGVSAPGKYVEMRAEMDVIVLISNCPQLNNPCNAYNPTPVRCLVWNPA
;
A
#
# COMPACT_ATOMS: atom_id res chain seq x y z
N MET A 1 -8.43 9.51 -7.01
CA MET A 1 -8.72 8.89 -5.70
C MET A 1 -10.22 8.79 -5.47
N SER A 2 -10.87 7.78 -6.10
CA SER A 2 -12.32 7.63 -6.01
C SER A 2 -12.80 7.32 -4.58
N ALA A 3 -12.08 6.44 -3.87
CA ALA A 3 -12.42 6.08 -2.49
C ALA A 3 -12.45 7.28 -1.54
N LEU A 4 -11.50 8.21 -1.66
CA LEU A 4 -11.50 9.44 -0.87
C LEU A 4 -12.61 10.42 -1.31
N ALA A 5 -12.93 10.50 -2.60
CA ALA A 5 -13.97 11.40 -3.08
C ALA A 5 -15.38 11.01 -2.60
N HIS A 6 -15.60 9.73 -2.32
CA HIS A 6 -16.93 9.17 -1.99
C HIS A 6 -16.98 8.53 -0.59
N ASN A 7 -16.05 8.89 0.30
CA ASN A 7 -16.04 8.32 1.65
C ASN A 7 -17.15 8.94 2.54
N PRO A 8 -17.74 8.17 3.47
CA PRO A 8 -18.79 8.66 4.37
C PRO A 8 -18.24 9.37 5.62
N TYR A 9 -16.92 9.46 5.78
CA TYR A 9 -16.26 9.88 7.03
C TYR A 9 -15.85 11.36 7.03
N GLY A 10 -16.20 12.12 5.98
CA GLY A 10 -15.81 13.52 5.85
C GLY A 10 -14.30 13.74 5.64
N LEU A 11 -13.56 12.70 5.25
CA LEU A 11 -12.13 12.79 4.98
C LEU A 11 -11.86 13.46 3.63
N HIS A 12 -10.79 14.23 3.55
CA HIS A 12 -10.39 15.00 2.37
C HIS A 12 -8.91 14.79 2.06
N LYS A 13 -8.44 15.42 0.98
CA LYS A 13 -7.03 15.34 0.54
C LYS A 13 -6.02 15.70 1.63
N ARG A 14 -6.38 16.61 2.54
CA ARG A 14 -5.53 17.06 3.64
C ARG A 14 -5.29 15.97 4.70
N ASP A 15 -6.19 15.00 4.78
CA ASP A 15 -6.19 13.94 5.81
C ASP A 15 -5.38 12.72 5.37
N ILE A 16 -4.77 12.77 4.18
CA ILE A 16 -3.93 11.70 3.66
C ILE A 16 -2.53 11.84 4.25
N ALA A 17 -2.17 10.90 5.11
CA ALA A 17 -0.81 10.73 5.61
C ALA A 17 0.07 9.94 4.63
N SER A 18 1.37 9.86 4.93
CA SER A 18 2.27 8.93 4.24
C SER A 18 1.78 7.50 4.39
N ASN A 19 1.74 6.77 3.27
CA ASN A 19 1.27 5.41 3.24
C ASN A 19 2.37 4.42 3.62
N ILE A 20 1.96 3.19 3.94
CA ILE A 20 2.85 2.03 3.97
C ILE A 20 2.78 1.36 2.60
N ASN A 21 3.93 1.19 1.95
CA ASN A 21 4.03 0.55 0.64
C ASN A 21 4.45 -0.91 0.81
N PHE A 22 3.48 -1.80 1.04
CA PHE A 22 3.75 -3.23 1.16
C PHE A 22 4.39 -3.79 -0.12
N PHE A 23 5.37 -4.68 0.07
CA PHE A 23 6.14 -5.34 -0.99
C PHE A 23 6.99 -4.43 -1.90
N MET A 24 6.96 -3.11 -1.67
CA MET A 24 7.84 -2.18 -2.36
C MET A 24 9.26 -2.31 -1.82
N ASN A 25 10.26 -2.24 -2.70
CA ASN A 25 11.66 -2.36 -2.34
C ASN A 25 12.39 -1.06 -2.69
N VAL A 26 12.53 -0.17 -1.70
CA VAL A 26 13.23 1.12 -1.86
C VAL A 26 14.29 1.28 -0.77
N PRO A 27 15.47 0.66 -0.92
CA PRO A 27 16.55 0.79 0.03
C PRO A 27 17.08 2.23 0.11
N VAL A 28 17.51 2.63 1.31
CA VAL A 28 18.27 3.86 1.53
C VAL A 28 19.76 3.53 1.39
N THR A 29 20.49 4.29 0.58
CA THR A 29 21.94 4.10 0.41
C THR A 29 22.72 4.67 1.60
N PRO A 30 23.98 4.27 1.83
CA PRO A 30 24.82 4.83 2.89
C PRO A 30 24.98 6.37 2.81
N GLU A 31 24.90 6.93 1.61
CA GLU A 31 24.98 8.37 1.33
C GLU A 31 23.63 9.09 1.49
N GLY A 32 22.57 8.38 1.85
CA GLY A 32 21.22 8.91 2.02
C GLY A 32 20.38 8.98 0.73
N GLY A 33 20.83 8.34 -0.35
CA GLY A 33 20.06 8.20 -1.58
C GLY A 33 18.97 7.13 -1.47
N LEU A 34 18.14 7.00 -2.51
CA LEU A 34 17.14 5.93 -2.64
C LEU A 34 17.43 5.14 -3.93
N THR A 35 17.37 3.81 -3.87
CA THR A 35 17.33 2.97 -5.07
C THR A 35 15.94 2.35 -5.24
N PHE A 36 15.46 2.25 -6.48
CA PHE A 36 14.16 1.66 -6.79
C PHE A 36 14.40 0.27 -7.36
N GLU A 37 14.32 -0.72 -6.50
CA GLU A 37 14.54 -2.11 -6.87
C GLU A 37 13.22 -2.79 -7.23
N ASP A 38 13.32 -3.97 -7.83
CA ASP A 38 12.16 -4.82 -8.08
C ASP A 38 11.43 -5.14 -6.78
N GLY A 39 10.10 -5.08 -6.85
CA GLY A 39 9.23 -5.41 -5.73
C GLY A 39 9.45 -6.85 -5.25
N VAL A 40 9.35 -7.07 -3.94
CA VAL A 40 9.59 -8.38 -3.32
C VAL A 40 8.33 -9.25 -3.24
N SER A 41 7.26 -8.86 -3.93
CA SER A 41 5.99 -9.62 -3.99
C SER A 41 6.13 -10.93 -4.77
N ALA A 42 5.32 -11.92 -4.41
CA ALA A 42 5.13 -13.14 -5.19
C ALA A 42 3.73 -13.71 -4.88
N PRO A 43 3.14 -14.57 -5.74
CA PRO A 43 1.87 -15.22 -5.44
C PRO A 43 1.88 -15.89 -4.06
N GLY A 44 0.85 -15.62 -3.25
CA GLY A 44 0.71 -16.18 -1.91
C GLY A 44 1.43 -15.43 -0.79
N LYS A 45 2.30 -14.46 -1.09
CA LYS A 45 2.83 -13.55 -0.05
C LYS A 45 1.71 -12.65 0.46
N TYR A 46 1.62 -12.51 1.78
CA TYR A 46 0.62 -11.66 2.43
C TYR A 46 1.25 -10.90 3.60
N VAL A 47 0.55 -9.85 4.01
CA VAL A 47 0.75 -9.19 5.29
C VAL A 47 -0.54 -9.35 6.08
N GLU A 48 -0.41 -9.63 7.36
CA GLU A 48 -1.52 -9.70 8.30
C GLU A 48 -1.31 -8.63 9.36
N MET A 49 -2.38 -7.93 9.70
CA MET A 49 -2.37 -6.84 10.66
C MET A 49 -3.52 -7.02 11.63
N ARG A 50 -3.27 -6.76 12.91
CA ARG A 50 -4.30 -6.65 13.93
C ARG A 50 -4.69 -5.18 14.09
N ALA A 51 -5.98 -4.89 14.01
CA ALA A 51 -6.51 -3.60 14.41
C ALA A 51 -6.56 -3.54 15.95
N GLU A 52 -5.72 -2.71 16.57
CA GLU A 52 -5.70 -2.51 18.04
C GLU A 52 -6.84 -1.58 18.52
N MET A 53 -7.51 -0.92 17.58
CA MET A 53 -8.65 -0.02 17.80
C MET A 53 -9.50 0.04 16.53
N ASP A 54 -10.62 0.77 16.57
CA ASP A 54 -11.42 1.05 15.38
C ASP A 54 -10.59 1.86 14.36
N VAL A 55 -10.53 1.37 13.12
CA VAL A 55 -9.71 1.96 12.05
C VAL A 55 -10.48 2.10 10.74
N ILE A 56 -10.10 3.12 9.96
CA ILE A 56 -10.50 3.28 8.56
C ILE A 56 -9.28 2.98 7.70
N VAL A 57 -9.40 2.01 6.79
CA VAL A 57 -8.30 1.59 5.91
C VAL A 57 -8.59 2.02 4.46
N LEU A 58 -7.61 2.69 3.85
CA LEU A 58 -7.61 3.01 2.42
C LEU A 58 -6.53 2.19 1.72
N ILE A 59 -6.93 1.32 0.80
CA ILE A 59 -6.01 0.52 -0.02
C ILE A 59 -5.99 1.09 -1.44
N SER A 60 -4.79 1.31 -1.96
CA SER A 60 -4.56 1.66 -3.36
C SER A 60 -3.64 0.62 -3.98
N ASN A 61 -4.14 -0.15 -4.95
CA ASN A 61 -3.28 -1.00 -5.77
C ASN A 61 -2.48 -0.11 -6.72
N CYS A 62 -1.22 0.17 -6.39
CA CYS A 62 -0.43 1.26 -6.96
C CYS A 62 -0.18 1.07 -8.48
N PRO A 63 -0.70 1.97 -9.34
CA PRO A 63 -0.54 1.88 -10.79
C PRO A 63 0.77 2.55 -11.24
N GLN A 64 1.84 2.51 -10.44
CA GLN A 64 3.09 3.22 -10.73
C GLN A 64 3.61 2.85 -12.12
N LEU A 65 3.91 3.87 -12.92
CA LEU A 65 4.41 3.74 -14.30
C LEU A 65 5.86 4.19 -14.45
N ASN A 66 6.40 4.88 -13.45
CA ASN A 66 7.68 5.58 -13.56
C ASN A 66 8.87 4.77 -13.01
N ASN A 67 8.63 3.62 -12.39
CA ASN A 67 9.68 2.77 -11.81
C ASN A 67 9.23 1.29 -11.76
N PRO A 68 10.16 0.34 -11.59
CA PRO A 68 9.88 -1.08 -11.75
C PRO A 68 9.20 -1.73 -10.52
N CYS A 69 8.81 -0.96 -9.50
CA CYS A 69 8.36 -1.53 -8.22
C CYS A 69 7.11 -2.44 -8.30
N ASN A 70 6.36 -2.39 -9.41
CA ASN A 70 5.23 -3.29 -9.69
C ASN A 70 5.40 -4.10 -10.99
N ALA A 71 6.63 -4.19 -11.52
CA ALA A 71 6.97 -4.80 -12.81
C ALA A 71 6.15 -4.28 -14.01
N TYR A 72 5.57 -3.08 -13.90
CA TYR A 72 4.68 -2.47 -14.89
C TYR A 72 3.44 -3.32 -15.23
N ASN A 73 3.14 -4.34 -14.43
CA ASN A 73 2.03 -5.28 -14.63
C ASN A 73 1.31 -5.54 -13.29
N PRO A 74 0.56 -4.56 -12.76
CA PRO A 74 -0.12 -4.71 -11.49
C PRO A 74 -1.13 -5.87 -11.55
N THR A 75 -1.05 -6.77 -10.59
CA THR A 75 -1.97 -7.91 -10.45
C THR A 75 -3.05 -7.62 -9.40
N PRO A 76 -4.20 -8.33 -9.42
CA PRO A 76 -5.24 -8.15 -8.41
C PRO A 76 -4.74 -8.46 -7.00
N VAL A 77 -5.13 -7.62 -6.04
CA VAL A 77 -4.88 -7.85 -4.60
C VAL A 77 -6.17 -8.32 -3.93
N ARG A 78 -6.06 -9.29 -3.02
CA ARG A 78 -7.17 -9.74 -2.18
C ARG A 78 -7.02 -9.14 -0.79
N CYS A 79 -8.08 -8.49 -0.29
CA CYS A 79 -8.19 -8.03 1.08
C CYS A 79 -9.21 -8.91 1.82
N LEU A 80 -8.84 -9.39 3.00
CA LEU A 80 -9.71 -10.15 3.90
C LEU A 80 -9.81 -9.38 5.21
N VAL A 81 -11.01 -9.34 5.80
CA VAL A 81 -11.28 -8.76 7.12
C VAL A 81 -12.05 -9.80 7.91
N TRP A 82 -11.57 -10.12 9.10
CA TRP A 82 -12.17 -11.12 9.98
C TRP A 82 -11.98 -10.73 11.45
N ASN A 83 -12.86 -11.24 12.30
CA ASN A 83 -12.66 -11.19 13.75
C ASN A 83 -11.76 -12.34 14.18
N PRO A 84 -10.90 -12.15 15.21
CA PRO A 84 -10.14 -13.26 15.79
C PRO A 84 -11.09 -14.34 16.35
N ALA A 85 -10.61 -15.57 16.38
CA ALA A 85 -11.32 -16.72 16.94
C ALA A 85 -11.44 -16.64 18.48
#